data_AF-A0A7J8HX86-F1
#
_entry.id   AF-A0A7J8HX86-F1
#
_cell.length_a   1.000
_cell.length_b   1.000
_cell.length_c   1.000
_cell.angle_alpha   90.00
_cell.angle_beta   90.00
_cell.angle_gamma   90.00
#
_symmetry.space_group_name_H-M   'P 1'
#
loop_
_entity.id
_entity.type
_entity.pdbx_description
1 polymer ?
#
loop_
_entity_poly.entity_id
_entity_poly.type
_entity_poly.pdbx_seq_one_letter_code
_entity_poly.pdbx_strand_id
1 'polypeptide(L)'
;MMAVLVVLLTLVFWKFIRSRRSSQRAVLLVGLCDSGKTLLFVRLLTGLYRDTQTSITDSSAAYRVNNTRGTSLTLIDLPGHESLRLQFLERFKASARAVVFVVDSAAFQREVKDVAEFLYQVLIDSMSLKNTPSFLIACNKQDITMAKSAKLIQQQLEKELNTLRVTRSAAPSTLDSSSTAPAQLGKKGKEFEFSQLPLKVEFLECSAKGGRGDTGSADIQDLEKWLAKIA
;
A
#
# COMPACT_ATOMS: atom_id res chain seq x y z
N MET A 1 -46.88 6.59 -15.63
CA MET A 1 -46.41 6.48 -14.23
C MET A 1 -45.29 5.45 -14.04
N MET A 2 -45.44 4.20 -14.52
CA MET A 2 -44.44 3.14 -14.27
C MET A 2 -43.02 3.45 -14.79
N ALA A 3 -42.89 4.05 -15.98
CA ALA A 3 -41.57 4.41 -16.53
C ALA A 3 -40.82 5.47 -15.67
N VAL A 4 -41.54 6.45 -15.13
CA VAL A 4 -40.96 7.50 -14.26
C VAL A 4 -40.48 6.90 -12.94
N LEU A 5 -41.22 5.92 -12.41
CA LEU A 5 -40.89 5.22 -11.16
C LEU A 5 -39.65 4.33 -11.32
N VAL A 6 -39.50 3.64 -12.45
CA VAL A 6 -38.32 2.84 -12.78
C VAL A 6 -37.07 3.72 -12.96
N VAL A 7 -37.20 4.87 -13.62
CA VAL A 7 -36.09 5.83 -13.77
C VAL A 7 -35.67 6.42 -12.42
N LEU A 8 -36.61 6.77 -11.55
CA LEU A 8 -36.30 7.24 -10.19
C LEU A 8 -35.61 6.16 -9.35
N LEU A 9 -36.11 4.93 -9.37
CA LEU A 9 -35.49 3.81 -8.63
C LEU A 9 -34.08 3.50 -9.14
N THR A 10 -33.86 3.51 -10.46
CA THR A 10 -32.52 3.28 -11.03
C THR A 10 -31.56 4.42 -10.70
N LEU A 11 -31.99 5.69 -10.72
CA LEU A 11 -31.15 6.82 -10.30
C LEU A 11 -30.82 6.80 -8.80
N VAL A 12 -31.78 6.43 -7.94
CA VAL A 12 -31.56 6.28 -6.49
C VAL A 12 -30.62 5.13 -6.22
N PHE A 13 -30.83 3.98 -6.86
CA PHE A 13 -29.95 2.81 -6.75
C PHE A 13 -28.53 3.12 -7.26
N TRP A 14 -28.41 3.83 -8.38
CA TRP A 14 -27.13 4.29 -8.91
C TRP A 14 -26.43 5.27 -7.96
N LYS A 15 -27.16 6.24 -7.39
CA LYS A 15 -26.62 7.14 -6.35
C LYS A 15 -26.17 6.37 -5.12
N PHE A 16 -26.95 5.40 -4.65
CA PHE A 16 -26.65 4.62 -3.45
C PHE A 16 -25.41 3.72 -3.65
N ILE A 17 -25.29 3.07 -4.82
CA ILE A 17 -24.10 2.32 -5.21
C ILE A 17 -22.88 3.23 -5.34
N ARG A 18 -23.04 4.40 -5.97
CA ARG A 18 -21.94 5.35 -6.18
C ARG A 18 -21.49 6.01 -4.87
N SER A 19 -22.40 6.25 -3.92
CA SER A 19 -22.10 6.80 -2.59
C SER A 19 -21.27 5.83 -1.75
N ARG A 20 -21.52 4.51 -1.84
CA ARG A 20 -20.71 3.51 -1.13
C ARG A 20 -19.28 3.39 -1.66
N ARG A 21 -19.06 3.60 -2.97
CA ARG A 21 -17.71 3.71 -3.55
C ARG A 21 -16.96 4.99 -3.15
N SER A 22 -17.67 6.00 -2.66
CA SER A 22 -17.12 7.32 -2.32
C SER A 22 -16.62 7.45 -0.87
N SER A 23 -16.87 6.47 0.01
CA SER A 23 -16.51 6.60 1.43
C SER A 23 -15.05 6.27 1.75
N GLN A 24 -14.41 5.41 0.93
CA GLN A 24 -13.01 5.05 1.12
C GLN A 24 -12.10 6.15 0.58
N ARG A 25 -11.46 6.87 1.49
CA ARG A 25 -10.49 7.94 1.20
C ARG A 25 -9.12 7.70 1.82
N ALA A 26 -8.97 6.62 2.61
CA ALA A 26 -7.75 6.36 3.34
C ALA A 26 -6.64 5.83 2.41
N VAL A 27 -5.44 6.37 2.56
CA VAL A 27 -4.21 5.83 1.99
C VAL A 27 -3.34 5.36 3.14
N LEU A 28 -3.14 4.06 3.23
CA LEU A 28 -2.37 3.46 4.31
C LEU A 28 -0.88 3.44 3.93
N LEU A 29 -0.02 4.02 4.76
CA LEU A 29 1.43 3.89 4.64
C LEU A 29 1.86 2.72 5.52
N VAL A 30 2.36 1.67 4.88
CA VAL A 30 2.74 0.41 5.53
C VAL A 30 4.14 0.00 5.11
N GLY A 31 4.81 -0.85 5.88
CA GLY A 31 6.19 -1.27 5.63
C GLY A 31 6.96 -1.49 6.94
N LEU A 32 8.14 -2.09 6.85
CA LEU A 32 9.00 -2.39 8.01
C LEU A 32 9.37 -1.13 8.81
N CYS A 33 9.89 -1.31 10.02
CA CYS A 33 10.57 -0.23 10.74
C CYS A 33 11.63 0.44 9.86
N ASP A 34 11.83 1.73 10.08
CA ASP A 34 12.83 2.54 9.38
C ASP A 34 12.69 2.66 7.86
N SER A 35 11.67 2.09 7.22
CA SER A 35 11.45 2.26 5.77
C SER A 35 11.15 3.69 5.34
N GLY A 36 10.82 4.58 6.29
CA GLY A 36 10.61 6.01 6.08
C GLY A 36 9.15 6.43 5.91
N LYS A 37 8.19 5.59 6.35
CA LYS A 37 6.74 5.89 6.32
C LYS A 37 6.39 7.24 6.93
N THR A 38 6.83 7.48 8.17
CA THR A 38 6.53 8.71 8.92
C THR A 38 7.18 9.93 8.28
N LEU A 39 8.41 9.82 7.75
CA LEU A 39 9.04 10.92 7.05
C LEU A 39 8.34 11.24 5.72
N LEU A 40 7.90 10.23 4.96
CA LEU A 40 7.06 10.44 3.76
C LEU A 40 5.73 11.09 4.12
N PHE A 41 5.07 10.65 5.19
CA PHE A 41 3.85 11.26 5.72
C PHE A 41 4.05 12.76 6.00
N VAL A 42 5.10 13.11 6.73
CA VAL A 42 5.43 14.51 7.05
C VAL A 42 5.76 15.31 5.78
N ARG A 43 6.53 14.76 4.85
CA ARG A 43 6.87 15.41 3.58
C ARG A 43 5.64 15.69 2.72
N LEU A 44 4.71 14.75 2.62
CA LEU A 44 3.46 14.94 1.87
C LEU A 44 2.57 16.03 2.48
N LEU A 45 2.57 16.17 3.81
CA LEU A 45 1.70 17.13 4.50
C LEU A 45 2.30 18.54 4.58
N THR A 46 3.62 18.64 4.74
CA THR A 46 4.29 19.90 5.09
C THR A 46 5.34 20.33 4.07
N GLY A 47 5.82 19.42 3.22
CA GLY A 47 7.00 19.62 2.38
C GLY A 47 8.34 19.61 3.14
N LEU A 48 8.32 19.59 4.48
CA LEU A 48 9.49 19.79 5.33
C LEU A 48 10.08 18.48 5.84
N TYR A 49 11.38 18.49 6.10
CA TYR A 49 12.04 17.43 6.86
C TYR A 49 11.73 17.56 8.36
N ARG A 50 11.59 16.42 9.05
CA ARG A 50 11.50 16.33 10.51
C ARG A 50 12.25 15.10 10.98
N ASP A 51 12.91 15.20 12.13
CA ASP A 51 13.42 14.02 12.82
C ASP A 51 12.25 13.18 13.32
N THR A 52 12.32 11.87 13.09
CA THR A 52 11.26 10.91 13.42
C THR A 52 11.83 9.78 14.26
N GLN A 53 11.07 9.37 15.26
CA GLN A 53 11.33 8.15 16.03
C GLN A 53 10.35 7.05 15.62
N THR A 54 10.60 5.82 16.06
CA THR A 54 9.72 4.68 15.79
C THR A 54 8.30 4.96 16.28
N SER A 55 7.34 4.98 15.34
CA SER A 55 5.91 5.16 15.65
C SER A 55 5.36 3.96 16.43
N ILE A 56 4.72 4.25 17.57
CA ILE A 56 4.03 3.27 18.43
C ILE A 56 2.50 3.29 18.25
N THR A 57 1.96 4.30 17.59
CA THR A 57 0.53 4.47 17.27
C THR A 57 0.35 4.94 15.84
N ASP A 58 -0.85 4.80 15.29
CA ASP A 58 -1.19 5.39 13.99
C ASP A 58 -1.23 6.92 14.04
N SER A 59 -0.96 7.57 12.90
CA SER A 59 -1.16 9.00 12.69
C SER A 59 -1.97 9.24 11.44
N SER A 60 -2.97 10.12 11.49
CA SER A 60 -3.83 10.41 10.34
C SER A 60 -3.97 11.90 10.08
N ALA A 61 -3.99 12.28 8.80
CA ALA A 61 -4.16 13.67 8.38
C ALA A 61 -4.80 13.76 6.99
N ALA A 62 -5.50 14.86 6.75
CA ALA A 62 -6.04 15.16 5.42
C ALA A 62 -4.92 15.67 4.50
N TYR A 63 -4.72 14.98 3.38
CA TYR A 63 -3.82 15.39 2.31
C TYR A 63 -4.64 16.01 1.17
N ARG A 64 -4.37 17.28 0.87
CA ARG A 64 -4.96 17.96 -0.29
C ARG A 64 -4.19 17.55 -1.53
N VAL A 65 -4.87 16.86 -2.42
CA VAL A 65 -4.28 16.40 -3.66
C VAL A 65 -4.08 17.60 -4.58
N ASN A 66 -2.90 17.69 -5.18
CA ASN A 66 -2.60 18.71 -6.17
C ASN A 66 -3.30 18.39 -7.51
N ASN A 67 -4.62 18.57 -7.56
CA ASN A 67 -5.41 18.45 -8.77
C ASN A 67 -6.43 19.59 -8.89
N THR A 68 -6.95 19.80 -10.10
CA THR A 68 -7.92 20.85 -10.40
C THR A 68 -9.26 20.69 -9.69
N ARG A 69 -9.52 19.53 -9.06
CA ARG A 69 -10.80 19.17 -8.44
C ARG A 69 -10.84 19.37 -6.92
N GLY A 70 -9.72 19.74 -6.29
CA GLY A 70 -9.65 19.99 -4.85
C GLY A 70 -9.99 18.77 -3.98
N THR A 71 -9.74 17.55 -4.48
CA THR A 71 -10.02 16.32 -3.72
C THR A 71 -9.04 16.14 -2.57
N SER A 72 -9.51 15.59 -1.45
CA SER A 72 -8.66 15.24 -0.30
C SER A 72 -8.62 13.75 -0.04
N LEU A 73 -7.44 13.23 0.28
CA LEU A 73 -7.23 11.87 0.79
C LEU A 73 -6.97 11.94 2.30
N THR A 74 -7.17 10.84 3.00
CA THR A 74 -6.73 10.71 4.40
C THR A 74 -5.49 9.84 4.42
N LEU A 75 -4.32 10.43 4.63
CA LEU A 75 -3.10 9.65 4.83
C LEU A 75 -3.14 9.06 6.24
N ILE A 76 -2.78 7.78 6.36
CA ILE A 76 -2.66 7.09 7.65
C ILE A 76 -1.29 6.40 7.71
N ASP A 77 -0.40 6.92 8.54
CA ASP A 77 0.89 6.29 8.87
C ASP A 77 0.67 5.19 9.92
N LEU A 78 1.06 3.95 9.59
CA LEU A 78 0.91 2.81 10.49
C LEU A 78 2.26 2.38 11.08
N PRO A 79 2.31 1.97 12.37
CA PRO A 79 3.51 1.41 12.98
C PRO A 79 4.12 0.26 12.17
N GLY A 80 5.44 0.28 11.99
CA GLY A 80 6.19 -0.76 11.27
C GLY A 80 6.67 -1.92 12.16
N HIS A 81 6.59 -1.77 13.48
CA HIS A 81 7.09 -2.75 14.43
C HIS A 81 6.27 -4.04 14.37
N GLU A 82 6.94 -5.18 14.52
CA GLU A 82 6.33 -6.50 14.29
C GLU A 82 5.09 -6.77 15.14
N SER A 83 5.15 -6.41 16.41
CA SER A 83 4.02 -6.59 17.35
C SER A 83 2.79 -5.75 17.04
N LEU A 84 2.92 -4.69 16.23
CA LEU A 84 1.84 -3.71 16.01
C LEU A 84 1.31 -3.72 14.57
N ARG A 85 2.18 -3.96 13.58
CA ARG A 85 1.86 -3.72 12.15
C ARG A 85 0.58 -4.41 11.66
N LEU A 86 0.32 -5.66 12.08
CA LEU A 86 -0.89 -6.40 11.66
C LEU A 86 -2.15 -5.95 12.40
N GLN A 87 -2.04 -5.63 13.69
CA GLN A 87 -3.17 -5.10 14.46
C GLN A 87 -3.69 -3.78 13.86
N PHE A 88 -2.77 -2.89 13.50
CA PHE A 88 -3.13 -1.62 12.87
C PHE A 88 -3.62 -1.80 11.43
N LEU A 89 -3.02 -2.70 10.65
CA LEU A 89 -3.50 -3.01 9.30
C LEU A 89 -4.94 -3.53 9.34
N GLU A 90 -5.26 -4.49 10.22
CA GLU A 90 -6.60 -5.04 10.39
C GLU A 90 -7.62 -3.94 10.71
N ARG A 91 -7.25 -3.01 11.61
CA ARG A 91 -8.11 -1.89 12.03
C ARG A 91 -8.47 -0.96 10.87
N PHE A 92 -7.55 -0.72 9.93
CA PHE A 92 -7.71 0.30 8.89
C PHE A 92 -7.97 -0.23 7.46
N LYS A 93 -7.69 -1.51 7.17
CA LYS A 93 -7.75 -2.06 5.81
C LYS A 93 -9.13 -1.93 5.14
N ALA A 94 -10.22 -2.03 5.91
CA ALA A 94 -11.58 -1.88 5.38
C ALA A 94 -11.88 -0.46 4.85
N SER A 95 -11.15 0.55 5.32
CA SER A 95 -11.30 1.96 4.89
C SER A 95 -10.35 2.35 3.76
N ALA A 96 -9.40 1.47 3.41
CA ALA A 96 -8.34 1.76 2.45
C ALA A 96 -8.91 1.93 1.04
N ARG A 97 -8.67 3.10 0.47
CA ARG A 97 -8.75 3.35 -0.97
C ARG A 97 -7.49 2.88 -1.68
N ALA A 98 -6.36 3.06 -1.01
CA ALA A 98 -5.06 2.70 -1.52
C ALA A 98 -4.11 2.29 -0.38
N VAL A 99 -3.10 1.50 -0.73
CA VAL A 99 -2.01 1.09 0.16
C VAL A 99 -0.70 1.49 -0.49
N VAL A 100 0.16 2.17 0.26
CA VAL A 100 1.54 2.47 -0.11
C VAL A 100 2.45 1.66 0.79
N PHE A 101 3.00 0.59 0.23
CA PHE A 101 3.99 -0.26 0.89
C PHE A 101 5.38 0.35 0.68
N VAL A 102 5.94 0.94 1.74
CA VAL A 102 7.22 1.66 1.73
C VAL A 102 8.35 0.69 2.02
N VAL A 103 9.32 0.64 1.13
CA VAL A 103 10.52 -0.21 1.20
C VAL A 103 11.76 0.66 1.37
N ASP A 104 12.65 0.29 2.29
CA ASP A 104 14.00 0.86 2.34
C ASP A 104 14.85 0.25 1.23
N SER A 105 15.10 1.01 0.17
CA SER A 105 15.84 0.52 -1.00
C SER A 105 17.33 0.29 -0.71
N ALA A 106 17.91 1.00 0.26
CA ALA A 106 19.32 0.84 0.63
C ALA A 106 19.54 -0.37 1.55
N ALA A 107 18.54 -0.71 2.34
CA ALA A 107 18.54 -1.87 3.22
C ALA A 107 18.03 -3.16 2.56
N PHE A 108 17.36 -3.03 1.43
CA PHE A 108 16.56 -4.11 0.84
C PHE A 108 17.29 -5.46 0.73
N GLN A 109 18.57 -5.47 0.37
CA GLN A 109 19.34 -6.71 0.21
C GLN A 109 19.39 -7.59 1.47
N ARG A 110 19.40 -6.99 2.66
CA ARG A 110 19.41 -7.72 3.96
C ARG A 110 17.99 -7.99 4.48
N GLU A 111 17.02 -7.17 4.09
CA GLU A 111 15.64 -7.20 4.60
C GLU A 111 14.66 -7.90 3.66
N VAL A 112 15.10 -8.39 2.49
CA VAL A 112 14.22 -8.94 1.44
C VAL A 112 13.23 -9.98 1.95
N LYS A 113 13.64 -10.84 2.90
CA LYS A 113 12.77 -11.87 3.49
C LYS A 113 11.65 -11.26 4.34
N ASP A 114 12.01 -10.35 5.25
CA ASP A 114 11.06 -9.68 6.14
C ASP A 114 10.10 -8.77 5.36
N VAL A 115 10.62 -8.09 4.33
CA VAL A 115 9.83 -7.27 3.40
C VAL A 115 8.84 -8.17 2.65
N ALA A 116 9.29 -9.29 2.08
CA ALA A 116 8.44 -10.19 1.32
C ALA A 116 7.38 -10.87 2.20
N GLU A 117 7.72 -11.27 3.42
CA GLU A 117 6.77 -11.87 4.35
C GLU A 117 5.68 -10.89 4.75
N PHE A 118 6.05 -9.65 5.11
CA PHE A 118 5.05 -8.65 5.43
C PHE A 118 4.21 -8.29 4.20
N LEU A 119 4.84 -8.07 3.03
CA LEU A 119 4.15 -7.78 1.78
C LEU A 119 3.16 -8.90 1.41
N TYR A 120 3.53 -10.17 1.60
CA TYR A 120 2.63 -11.30 1.38
C TYR A 120 1.32 -11.12 2.15
N GLN A 121 1.41 -10.80 3.45
CA GLN A 121 0.23 -10.59 4.30
C GLN A 121 -0.61 -9.41 3.81
N VAL A 122 0.03 -8.27 3.49
CA VAL A 122 -0.69 -7.08 3.00
C VAL A 122 -1.39 -7.34 1.66
N LEU A 123 -0.77 -8.11 0.75
CA LEU A 123 -1.38 -8.50 -0.53
C LEU A 123 -2.60 -9.41 -0.33
N ILE A 124 -2.49 -10.43 0.53
CA ILE A 124 -3.61 -11.33 0.85
C ILE A 124 -4.77 -10.53 1.44
N ASP A 125 -4.49 -9.68 2.42
CA ASP A 125 -5.49 -8.81 3.04
C ASP A 125 -6.16 -7.91 2.00
N SER A 126 -5.37 -7.26 1.14
CA SER A 126 -5.88 -6.36 0.09
C SER A 126 -6.78 -7.08 -0.92
N MET A 127 -6.45 -8.32 -1.31
CA MET A 127 -7.27 -9.12 -2.22
C MET A 127 -8.56 -9.63 -1.57
N SER A 128 -8.58 -9.81 -0.25
CA SER A 128 -9.76 -10.27 0.50
C SER A 128 -10.83 -9.18 0.67
N LEU A 129 -10.47 -7.91 0.44
CA LEU A 129 -11.38 -6.78 0.59
C LEU A 129 -12.39 -6.72 -0.56
N LYS A 130 -13.66 -6.43 -0.22
CA LYS A 130 -14.76 -6.25 -1.20
C LYS A 130 -14.46 -5.17 -2.24
N ASN A 131 -13.83 -4.08 -1.81
CA ASN A 131 -13.31 -3.04 -2.69
C ASN A 131 -11.79 -3.11 -2.63
N THR A 132 -11.20 -3.70 -3.66
CA THR A 132 -9.76 -3.90 -3.72
C THR A 132 -9.03 -2.56 -3.85
N PRO A 133 -8.13 -2.20 -2.91
CA PRO A 133 -7.41 -0.92 -2.96
C PRO A 133 -6.40 -0.88 -4.11
N SER A 134 -6.07 0.31 -4.58
CA SER A 134 -4.88 0.50 -5.44
C SER A 134 -3.63 0.27 -4.61
N PHE A 135 -2.60 -0.38 -5.17
CA PHE A 135 -1.44 -0.81 -4.40
C PHE A 135 -0.17 -0.22 -5.01
N LEU A 136 0.63 0.45 -4.20
CA LEU A 136 1.91 1.01 -4.61
C LEU A 136 3.01 0.42 -3.74
N ILE A 137 4.11 0.00 -4.37
CA ILE A 137 5.37 -0.26 -3.69
C ILE A 137 6.28 0.95 -3.92
N ALA A 138 6.47 1.73 -2.86
CA ALA A 138 7.31 2.93 -2.87
C ALA A 138 8.72 2.56 -2.41
N CYS A 139 9.63 2.44 -3.37
CA CYS A 139 11.05 2.16 -3.15
C CYS A 139 11.74 3.44 -2.68
N ASN A 140 11.70 3.67 -1.36
CA ASN A 140 12.18 4.88 -0.70
C ASN A 140 13.69 4.85 -0.45
N LYS A 141 14.25 6.00 -0.03
CA LYS A 141 15.67 6.22 0.27
C LYS A 141 16.60 6.12 -0.93
N GLN A 142 16.12 6.52 -2.11
CA GLN A 142 16.90 6.54 -3.36
C GLN A 142 18.03 7.58 -3.36
N ASP A 143 18.08 8.46 -2.37
CA ASP A 143 19.20 9.37 -2.11
C ASP A 143 20.48 8.64 -1.63
N ILE A 144 20.35 7.40 -1.17
CA ILE A 144 21.48 6.61 -0.66
C ILE A 144 22.13 5.83 -1.82
N THR A 145 23.45 5.93 -1.99
CA THR A 145 24.21 5.30 -3.09
C THR A 145 23.97 3.80 -3.26
N MET A 146 23.70 3.08 -2.17
CA MET A 146 23.46 1.63 -2.20
C MET A 146 22.00 1.24 -2.49
N ALA A 147 21.12 2.22 -2.72
CA ALA A 147 19.70 1.99 -3.00
C ALA A 147 19.51 1.10 -4.24
N LYS A 148 18.66 0.09 -4.09
CA LYS A 148 18.24 -0.76 -5.21
C LYS A 148 17.14 -0.06 -6.00
N SER A 149 17.18 -0.20 -7.32
CA SER A 149 16.11 0.33 -8.17
C SER A 149 14.80 -0.41 -7.93
N ALA A 150 13.68 0.25 -8.22
CA ALA A 150 12.35 -0.34 -8.11
C ALA A 150 12.21 -1.61 -8.97
N LYS A 151 12.87 -1.64 -10.14
CA LYS A 151 12.91 -2.82 -11.01
C LYS A 151 13.59 -4.01 -10.34
N LEU A 152 14.73 -3.81 -9.69
CA LEU A 152 15.45 -4.89 -9.00
C LEU A 152 14.67 -5.35 -7.76
N ILE A 153 14.08 -4.41 -7.02
CA ILE A 153 13.21 -4.72 -5.87
C ILE A 153 12.03 -5.57 -6.31
N GLN A 154 11.35 -5.20 -7.40
CA GLN A 154 10.25 -5.98 -7.96
C GLN A 154 10.69 -7.41 -8.27
N GLN A 155 11.80 -7.59 -9.00
CA GLN A 155 12.31 -8.91 -9.39
C GLN A 155 12.64 -9.80 -8.17
N GLN A 156 13.29 -9.23 -7.15
CA GLN A 156 13.63 -9.99 -5.95
C GLN A 156 12.39 -10.33 -5.10
N LEU A 157 11.43 -9.41 -4.99
CA LEU A 157 10.16 -9.68 -4.31
C LEU A 157 9.33 -10.73 -5.04
N GLU A 158 9.28 -10.72 -6.38
CA GLU A 158 8.58 -11.75 -7.15
C GLU A 158 9.15 -13.14 -6.86
N LYS A 159 10.48 -13.26 -6.84
CA LYS A 159 11.19 -14.51 -6.50
C LYS A 159 10.92 -14.96 -5.06
N GLU A 160 10.99 -14.04 -4.10
CA GLU A 160 10.80 -14.38 -2.68
C GLU A 160 9.33 -14.75 -2.39
N LEU A 161 8.37 -14.01 -2.96
CA LEU A 161 6.95 -14.33 -2.87
C LEU A 161 6.59 -15.65 -3.55
N ASN A 162 7.29 -16.01 -4.65
CA ASN A 162 7.16 -17.33 -5.26
C ASN A 162 7.56 -18.46 -4.29
N THR A 163 8.64 -18.24 -3.53
CA THR A 163 9.08 -19.19 -2.51
C THR A 163 8.07 -19.26 -1.35
N LEU A 164 7.65 -18.10 -0.82
CA LEU A 164 6.73 -18.01 0.32
C LEU A 164 5.36 -18.65 0.05
N ARG A 165 4.79 -18.46 -1.15
CA ARG A 165 3.49 -19.07 -1.48
C ARG A 165 3.58 -20.59 -1.55
N VAL A 166 4.73 -21.14 -1.98
CA VAL A 166 4.96 -22.59 -2.07
C VAL A 166 5.11 -23.16 -0.67
N THR A 167 5.97 -22.57 0.16
CA THR A 167 6.20 -23.03 1.54
C THR A 167 4.93 -22.98 2.39
N ARG A 168 4.14 -21.90 2.30
CA ARG A 168 2.85 -21.79 3.02
C ARG A 168 1.78 -22.76 2.50
N SER A 169 1.78 -23.08 1.20
CA SER A 169 0.85 -24.07 0.64
C SER A 169 1.19 -25.52 1.00
N ALA A 170 2.46 -25.78 1.34
CA ALA A 170 2.94 -27.10 1.76
C ALA A 170 2.85 -27.31 3.28
N ALA A 171 2.62 -26.25 4.06
CA ALA A 171 2.41 -26.37 5.50
C ALA A 171 1.10 -27.10 5.79
N PRO A 172 1.06 -28.06 6.74
CA PRO A 172 -0.17 -28.75 7.10
C PRO A 172 -1.18 -27.74 7.65
N SER A 173 -2.35 -27.64 7.02
CA SER A 173 -3.44 -26.82 7.54
C SER A 173 -3.95 -27.46 8.84
N THR A 174 -3.75 -26.82 9.98
CA THR A 174 -4.52 -27.11 11.20
C THR A 174 -6.00 -26.90 10.87
N LEU A 175 -6.85 -27.86 11.26
CA LEU A 175 -8.27 -27.92 10.92
C LEU A 175 -9.03 -26.65 11.33
N ASP A 176 -9.18 -25.69 10.42
CA ASP A 176 -10.19 -24.63 10.53
C ASP A 176 -11.20 -24.75 9.38
N SER A 177 -12.42 -25.08 9.77
CA SER A 177 -13.56 -25.41 8.94
C SER A 177 -14.30 -24.15 8.45
N SER A 178 -13.64 -23.37 7.60
CA SER A 178 -14.30 -22.34 6.79
C SER A 178 -14.11 -22.62 5.30
N SER A 179 -15.22 -22.79 4.58
CA SER A 179 -15.33 -23.31 3.22
C SER A 179 -14.90 -22.34 2.12
N THR A 180 -14.03 -21.38 2.43
CA THR A 180 -13.40 -20.49 1.45
C THR A 180 -11.98 -20.96 1.18
N ALA A 181 -11.70 -21.32 -0.07
CA ALA A 181 -10.34 -21.65 -0.50
C ALA A 181 -9.39 -20.51 -0.08
N PRO A 182 -8.27 -20.81 0.59
CA PRO A 182 -7.36 -19.78 1.06
C PRO A 182 -6.89 -18.93 -0.12
N ALA A 183 -6.95 -17.61 0.03
CA ALA A 183 -6.46 -16.69 -0.98
C ALA A 183 -4.98 -17.01 -1.28
N GLN A 184 -4.66 -17.26 -2.55
CA GLN A 184 -3.32 -17.63 -3.01
C GLN A 184 -2.76 -16.55 -3.93
N LEU A 185 -1.45 -16.29 -3.83
CA LEU A 185 -0.76 -15.39 -4.75
C LEU A 185 -0.52 -16.05 -6.12
N GLY A 186 -0.99 -15.38 -7.17
CA GLY A 186 -0.74 -15.75 -8.57
C GLY A 186 -1.38 -17.07 -8.99
N LYS A 187 -0.84 -17.68 -10.06
CA LYS A 187 -1.34 -18.95 -10.61
C LYS A 187 -0.45 -20.13 -10.20
N LYS A 188 -1.04 -21.28 -9.90
CA LYS A 188 -0.28 -22.53 -9.69
C LYS A 188 0.44 -22.93 -10.99
N GLY A 189 1.66 -23.43 -10.89
CA GLY A 189 2.44 -23.92 -12.03
C GLY A 189 3.13 -22.84 -12.90
N LYS A 190 2.96 -21.54 -12.58
CA LYS A 190 3.75 -20.44 -13.16
C LYS A 190 4.50 -19.72 -12.04
N GLU A 191 5.73 -19.27 -12.28
CA GLU A 191 6.45 -18.36 -11.38
C GLU A 191 5.59 -17.13 -11.07
N PHE A 192 5.62 -16.67 -9.82
CA PHE A 192 4.84 -15.53 -9.39
C PHE A 192 5.32 -14.23 -10.04
N GLU A 193 4.37 -13.41 -10.50
CA GLU A 193 4.60 -12.04 -10.96
C GLU A 193 3.47 -11.17 -10.40
N PHE A 194 3.75 -9.90 -10.08
CA PHE A 194 2.71 -8.99 -9.57
C PHE A 194 1.56 -8.77 -10.58
N SER A 195 1.85 -8.89 -11.87
CA SER A 195 0.88 -8.81 -12.97
C SER A 195 -0.24 -9.86 -12.89
N GLN A 196 -0.02 -10.95 -12.15
CA GLN A 196 -0.99 -12.04 -11.99
C GLN A 196 -2.04 -11.74 -10.92
N LEU A 197 -1.82 -10.72 -10.10
CA LEU A 197 -2.75 -10.37 -9.03
C LEU A 197 -3.96 -9.61 -9.58
N PRO A 198 -5.15 -9.77 -8.97
CA PRO A 198 -6.31 -8.92 -9.24
C PRO A 198 -6.15 -7.50 -8.67
N LEU A 199 -4.93 -7.11 -8.28
CA LEU A 199 -4.54 -5.83 -7.71
C LEU A 199 -3.87 -4.97 -8.78
N LYS A 200 -4.13 -3.66 -8.77
CA LYS A 200 -3.31 -2.70 -9.51
C LYS A 200 -2.06 -2.40 -8.69
N VAL A 201 -1.03 -3.23 -8.86
CA VAL A 201 0.27 -3.04 -8.19
C VAL A 201 1.17 -2.20 -9.09
N GLU A 202 1.59 -1.04 -8.59
CA GLU A 202 2.57 -0.17 -9.23
C GLU A 202 3.84 -0.10 -8.37
N PHE A 203 4.97 0.23 -9.00
CA PHE A 203 6.24 0.47 -8.34
C PHE A 203 6.74 1.86 -8.71
N LEU A 204 7.32 2.58 -7.76
CA LEU A 204 8.02 3.83 -8.01
C LEU A 204 9.21 4.02 -7.07
N GLU A 205 10.08 4.94 -7.45
CA GLU A 205 11.24 5.35 -6.70
C GLU A 205 10.96 6.68 -6.01
N CYS A 206 11.40 6.83 -4.76
CA CYS A 206 11.29 8.09 -4.04
C CYS A 206 12.40 8.27 -3.00
N SER A 207 12.56 9.51 -2.55
CA SER A 207 13.42 9.86 -1.42
C SER A 207 12.75 10.91 -0.55
N ALA A 208 12.41 10.52 0.68
CA ALA A 208 11.86 11.44 1.67
C ALA A 208 12.89 12.46 2.18
N LYS A 209 14.19 12.19 2.05
CA LYS A 209 15.28 13.08 2.50
C LYS A 209 15.75 14.00 1.37
N GLY A 210 15.85 13.49 0.14
CA GLY A 210 16.39 14.19 -1.03
C GLY A 210 17.92 14.15 -1.09
N GLY A 211 18.49 14.52 -2.24
CA GLY A 211 19.93 14.38 -2.51
C GLY A 211 20.87 15.40 -1.83
N ARG A 212 20.35 16.32 -1.01
CA ARG A 212 21.15 17.37 -0.31
C ARG A 212 21.03 17.31 1.22
N GLY A 213 20.69 16.15 1.79
CA GLY A 213 20.54 15.98 3.23
C GLY A 213 19.32 16.73 3.80
N ASP A 214 19.39 17.20 5.05
CA ASP A 214 18.23 17.73 5.79
C ASP A 214 17.66 19.04 5.20
N THR A 215 18.45 19.75 4.37
CA THR A 215 18.04 20.99 3.67
C THR A 215 17.54 20.73 2.24
N GLY A 216 17.58 19.48 1.77
CA GLY A 216 17.11 19.08 0.46
C GLY A 216 15.59 19.03 0.35
N SER A 217 15.06 19.40 -0.81
CA SER A 217 13.71 19.02 -1.21
C SER A 217 13.65 17.50 -1.38
N ALA A 218 12.61 16.88 -0.83
CA ALA A 218 12.34 15.46 -1.06
C ALA A 218 12.09 15.19 -2.56
N ASP A 219 12.45 14.00 -3.02
CA ASP A 219 12.08 13.49 -4.33
C ASP A 219 10.87 12.56 -4.18
N ILE A 220 9.68 13.16 -4.19
CA ILE A 220 8.40 12.45 -4.00
C ILE A 220 7.39 12.78 -5.10
N GLN A 221 7.84 13.35 -6.22
CA GLN A 221 6.95 13.82 -7.29
C GLN A 221 6.11 12.70 -7.90
N ASP A 222 6.70 11.53 -8.12
CA ASP A 222 5.98 10.40 -8.69
C ASP A 222 4.99 9.79 -7.69
N LEU A 223 5.28 9.86 -6.40
CA LEU A 223 4.33 9.51 -5.34
C LEU A 223 3.14 10.48 -5.33
N GLU A 224 3.38 11.79 -5.42
CA GLU A 224 2.31 12.79 -5.50
C GLU A 224 1.46 12.64 -6.77
N LYS A 225 2.08 12.37 -7.93
CA LYS A 225 1.37 12.07 -9.18
C LYS A 225 0.50 10.82 -9.04
N TRP A 226 1.02 9.77 -8.40
CA TRP A 226 0.26 8.55 -8.16
C TRP A 226 -0.91 8.79 -7.20
N LEU A 227 -0.70 9.54 -6.12
CA LEU A 227 -1.77 9.96 -5.20
C LEU A 227 -2.83 10.79 -5.93
N ALA A 228 -2.43 11.67 -6.86
CA ALA A 228 -3.35 12.46 -7.67
C ALA A 228 -4.14 11.63 -8.69
N LYS A 229 -3.52 10.61 -9.27
CA LYS A 229 -4.16 9.64 -10.18
C LYS A 229 -5.23 8.82 -9.46
N ILE A 230 -4.98 8.42 -8.20
CA ILE A 230 -5.91 7.57 -7.45
C ILE A 230 -6.97 8.36 -6.69
N ALA A 231 -6.84 9.67 -6.49
CA ALA A 231 -7.84 10.53 -5.83
C ALA A 231 -9.17 10.61 -6.60
#